data_AF-A0A0B1RX03-F1
#
_entry.id   AF-A0A0B1RX03-F1
#
_cell.length_a   1.000
_cell.length_b   1.000
_cell.length_c   1.000
_cell.angle_alpha   90.00
_cell.angle_beta   90.00
_cell.angle_gamma   90.00
#
_symmetry.space_group_name_H-M   'P 1'
#
loop_
_entity.id
_entity.type
_entity.pdbx_description
1 polymer ?
#
loop_
_entity_poly.entity_id
_entity_poly.type
_entity_poly.pdbx_seq_one_letter_code
_entity_poly.pdbx_strand_id
1 'polypeptide(L)'
;MNDIIADITNYVAGWMDWNLCLDMEGGPNWVENTVDSPIIIDATKQEYYKQPMWYALGHFSKFVRPNSYRIQSSFETSPPAGIKEVAFMTADGTRVVVLENTDSVRDFSN
;
A
#
# COMPACT_ATOMS: atom_id res chain seq x y z
N MET A 1 4.64 -1.18 -0.21
CA MET A 1 3.72 -1.05 -1.36
C MET A 1 4.17 -1.94 -2.52
N ASN A 2 5.49 -2.06 -2.72
CA ASN A 2 6.11 -3.06 -3.59
C ASN A 2 5.37 -4.41 -3.68
N ASP A 3 5.14 -5.09 -2.56
CA ASP A 3 4.52 -6.43 -2.56
C ASP A 3 3.10 -6.40 -3.13
N ILE A 4 2.30 -5.38 -2.84
CA ILE A 4 0.94 -5.23 -3.39
C ILE A 4 1.00 -5.09 -4.91
N ILE A 5 1.94 -4.28 -5.44
CA ILE A 5 2.12 -4.12 -6.89
C ILE A 5 2.57 -5.44 -7.51
N ALA A 6 3.56 -6.11 -6.92
CA ALA A 6 4.06 -7.40 -7.39
C ALA A 6 2.96 -8.47 -7.40
N ASP A 7 2.17 -8.59 -6.33
CA ASP A 7 1.10 -9.58 -6.20
C ASP A 7 0.01 -9.35 -7.27
N ILE A 8 -0.48 -8.12 -7.39
CA ILE A 8 -1.54 -7.79 -8.35
C ILE A 8 -1.07 -7.96 -9.80
N THR A 9 0.19 -7.60 -10.08
CA THR A 9 0.76 -7.83 -11.42
C THR A 9 0.91 -9.32 -11.73
N ASN A 10 1.04 -10.17 -10.71
CA ASN A 10 1.06 -11.64 -10.78
C ASN A 10 -0.31 -12.30 -10.50
N TYR A 11 -1.40 -11.64 -10.89
CA TYR A 11 -2.78 -12.19 -10.90
C TYR A 11 -3.44 -12.41 -9.54
N VAL A 12 -2.88 -11.86 -8.47
CA VAL A 12 -3.56 -11.85 -7.17
C VAL A 12 -4.78 -10.92 -7.22
N ALA A 13 -5.93 -11.41 -6.77
CA ALA A 13 -7.21 -10.68 -6.87
C ALA A 13 -7.49 -9.72 -5.69
N GLY A 14 -6.71 -9.81 -4.60
CA GLY A 14 -6.87 -8.98 -3.43
C GLY A 14 -5.72 -9.15 -2.45
N TRP A 15 -5.52 -8.14 -1.61
CA TRP A 15 -4.45 -8.09 -0.61
C TRP A 15 -5.05 -7.72 0.74
N MET A 16 -4.67 -8.43 1.80
CA MET A 16 -5.22 -8.24 3.15
C MET A 16 -4.07 -8.13 4.13
N ASP A 17 -4.06 -7.04 4.90
CA ASP A 17 -3.11 -6.88 6.00
C ASP A 17 -3.48 -7.77 7.19
N TRP A 18 -2.54 -7.96 8.10
CA TRP A 18 -2.69 -8.87 9.22
C TRP A 18 -3.51 -8.28 10.37
N ASN A 19 -2.89 -7.45 11.23
CA ASN A 19 -3.56 -6.79 12.33
C ASN A 19 -4.02 -5.39 11.90
N LEU A 20 -5.31 -5.08 12.08
CA LEU A 20 -5.85 -3.75 11.76
C LEU A 20 -5.26 -2.64 12.64
N CYS A 21 -5.00 -2.95 13.90
CA CYS A 21 -4.32 -2.08 14.85
C CYS A 21 -3.60 -2.90 15.93
N LEU A 22 -2.54 -2.34 16.51
CA LEU A 22 -1.82 -2.89 17.66
C LEU A 22 -1.51 -1.78 18.68
N ASP A 23 -1.07 -2.17 19.88
CA ASP A 23 -0.54 -1.22 20.86
C ASP A 23 0.87 -0.72 20.49
N MET A 24 1.44 0.15 21.33
CA MET A 24 2.76 0.78 21.13
C MET A 24 3.91 -0.24 21.10
N GLU A 25 3.69 -1.44 21.63
CA GLU A 25 4.64 -2.53 21.73
C GLU A 25 4.44 -3.60 20.65
N GLY A 26 3.42 -3.47 19.78
CA GLY A 26 3.13 -4.42 18.71
C GLY A 26 2.34 -5.66 19.16
N GLY A 27 1.58 -5.53 20.25
CA GLY A 27 0.74 -6.56 20.86
C GLY A 27 -0.74 -6.14 20.98
N PRO A 28 -1.50 -6.82 21.87
CA PRO A 28 -1.07 -7.89 22.78
C PRO A 28 -0.89 -9.23 22.07
N ASN A 29 0.18 -9.96 22.39
CA ASN A 29 0.45 -11.30 21.86
C ASN A 29 0.90 -12.25 22.99
N TRP A 30 0.22 -13.38 23.14
CA TRP A 30 0.45 -14.33 24.24
C TRP A 30 1.79 -15.08 24.20
N VAL A 31 2.44 -15.16 23.04
CA VAL A 31 3.80 -15.72 22.86
C VAL A 31 4.86 -14.65 22.65
N GLU A 32 4.53 -13.38 22.91
CA GLU A 32 5.45 -12.24 22.75
C GLU A 32 6.01 -12.10 21.32
N ASN A 33 5.28 -12.59 20.32
CA ASN A 33 5.63 -12.39 18.91
C ASN A 33 5.07 -11.05 18.42
N THR A 34 5.77 -9.97 18.75
CA THR A 34 5.38 -8.60 18.41
C THR A 34 5.62 -8.29 16.94
N VAL A 35 4.70 -7.55 16.33
CA VAL A 35 4.75 -7.14 14.92
C VAL A 35 4.23 -5.71 14.79
N ASP A 36 4.42 -5.10 13.62
CA ASP A 36 3.87 -3.77 13.33
C ASP A 36 2.43 -3.86 12.78
N SER A 37 1.74 -2.73 12.72
CA SER A 37 0.40 -2.58 12.17
C SER A 37 0.21 -1.19 11.55
N PRO A 38 -0.64 -1.01 10.52
CA PRO A 38 -0.92 0.31 9.94
C PRO A 38 -1.43 1.35 10.94
N ILE A 39 -2.07 0.91 12.02
CA ILE A 39 -2.57 1.77 13.09
C ILE A 39 -1.97 1.31 14.41
N ILE A 40 -1.32 2.24 15.12
CA ILE A 40 -0.83 2.02 16.48
C ILE A 40 -1.69 2.82 17.46
N ILE A 41 -2.13 2.20 18.55
CA ILE A 41 -3.01 2.81 19.54
C ILE A 41 -2.24 3.08 20.84
N ASP A 42 -2.28 4.33 21.31
CA ASP A 42 -1.84 4.70 22.66
C ASP A 42 -3.07 4.88 23.55
N ALA A 43 -3.41 3.82 24.29
CA ALA A 43 -4.55 3.82 25.19
C ALA A 43 -4.40 4.81 26.35
N THR A 44 -3.16 5.14 26.77
CA THR A 44 -2.91 6.08 27.87
C THR A 44 -3.23 7.51 27.48
N LYS A 45 -2.97 7.87 26.22
CA LYS A 45 -3.26 9.19 25.65
C LYS A 45 -4.62 9.28 24.98
N GLN A 46 -5.31 8.15 24.77
CA GLN A 46 -6.55 8.08 23.98
C GLN A 46 -6.34 8.55 22.53
N GLU A 47 -5.18 8.21 21.95
CA GLU A 47 -4.77 8.61 20.60
C GLU A 47 -4.41 7.39 19.76
N TYR A 48 -4.35 7.59 18.45
CA TYR A 48 -3.85 6.58 17.52
C TYR A 48 -2.98 7.23 16.44
N TYR A 49 -2.00 6.46 15.95
CA TYR A 49 -1.03 6.88 14.96
C TYR A 49 -1.23 6.09 13.68
N LYS A 50 -1.34 6.81 12.55
CA LYS A 50 -1.39 6.22 11.21
C LYS A 50 0.02 6.07 10.69
N GLN A 51 0.49 4.84 10.57
CA GLN A 51 1.82 4.53 10.07
C GLN A 51 1.93 4.82 8.55
N PRO A 52 3.14 4.94 7.99
CA PRO A 52 3.33 4.99 6.54
C PRO A 52 2.60 3.87 5.77
N MET A 53 2.52 2.68 6.37
CA MET A 53 1.77 1.53 5.83
C MET A 53 0.28 1.85 5.60
N TRP A 54 -0.36 2.61 6.49
CA TRP A 54 -1.76 3.03 6.32
C TRP A 54 -1.97 3.83 5.03
N TYR A 55 -1.05 4.76 4.74
CA TYR A 55 -1.12 5.58 3.54
C TYR A 55 -0.80 4.76 2.29
N ALA A 56 0.19 3.86 2.37
CA ALA A 56 0.52 2.94 1.29
C ALA A 56 -0.67 2.03 0.92
N LEU A 57 -1.35 1.43 1.90
CA LEU A 57 -2.59 0.68 1.68
C LEU A 57 -3.71 1.57 1.14
N GLY A 58 -3.75 2.83 1.57
CA GLY A 58 -4.69 3.84 1.10
C GLY A 58 -4.59 4.12 -0.41
N HIS A 59 -3.38 4.10 -1.00
CA HIS A 59 -3.19 4.27 -2.45
C HIS A 59 -3.93 3.23 -3.29
N PHE A 60 -4.19 2.04 -2.74
CA PHE A 60 -4.99 1.00 -3.38
C PHE A 60 -6.43 1.02 -2.88
N SER A 61 -6.64 0.76 -1.60
CA SER A 61 -7.96 0.50 -1.01
C SER A 61 -8.96 1.65 -1.18
N LYS A 62 -8.48 2.90 -1.23
CA LYS A 62 -9.33 4.08 -1.43
C LYS A 62 -9.82 4.22 -2.87
N PHE A 63 -8.98 3.87 -3.85
CA PHE A 63 -9.20 4.18 -5.27
C PHE A 63 -9.56 2.95 -6.11
N VAL A 64 -9.15 1.76 -5.69
CA VAL A 64 -9.42 0.48 -6.35
C VAL A 64 -10.49 -0.25 -5.54
N ARG A 65 -11.75 0.01 -5.88
CA ARG A 65 -12.93 -0.58 -5.20
C ARG A 65 -13.21 -2.01 -5.71
N PRO A 66 -13.99 -2.83 -4.99
CA PRO A 66 -14.41 -4.13 -5.47
C PRO A 66 -15.02 -4.06 -6.90
N ASN A 67 -14.80 -5.11 -7.69
CA ASN A 67 -15.12 -5.20 -9.12
C ASN A 67 -14.27 -4.33 -10.06
N SER A 68 -13.25 -3.63 -9.54
CA SER A 68 -12.18 -3.12 -10.39
C SER A 68 -11.33 -4.27 -10.93
N TYR A 69 -10.79 -4.11 -12.13
CA TYR A 69 -9.88 -5.10 -12.71
C TYR A 69 -8.60 -4.44 -13.20
N ARG A 70 -7.49 -5.18 -13.11
CA ARG A 70 -6.19 -4.74 -13.61
C ARG A 70 -6.27 -4.59 -15.13
N ILE A 71 -5.78 -3.48 -15.64
CA ILE A 71 -5.56 -3.27 -17.08
C ILE A 71 -4.06 -3.30 -17.37
N GLN A 72 -3.69 -3.48 -18.64
CA GLN A 72 -2.29 -3.38 -19.04
C GLN A 72 -1.82 -1.93 -18.87
N SER A 73 -0.65 -1.76 -18.26
CA SER A 73 0.12 -0.53 -18.24
C SER A 73 1.54 -0.82 -18.67
N SER A 74 2.14 0.12 -19.39
CA SER A 74 3.53 0.03 -19.82
C SER A 74 4.05 1.43 -20.13
N PHE A 75 5.33 1.66 -19.85
CA PHE A 75 6.04 2.83 -20.33
C PHE A 75 6.25 2.76 -21.85
N GLU A 76 6.19 3.91 -22.54
CA GLU A 76 6.47 3.98 -23.98
C GLU A 76 7.90 3.56 -24.33
N THR A 77 8.82 3.84 -23.40
CA THR A 77 10.23 3.45 -23.43
C THR A 77 10.54 2.56 -22.23
N SER A 78 11.82 2.29 -21.97
CA SER A 78 12.21 1.55 -20.77
C SER A 78 11.72 2.23 -19.49
N PRO A 79 11.18 1.49 -18.50
CA PRO A 79 10.76 2.06 -17.23
C PRO A 79 11.94 2.79 -16.56
N PRO A 80 11.74 3.99 -16.00
CA PRO A 80 12.77 4.64 -15.20
C PRO A 80 13.17 3.73 -14.03
N ALA A 81 14.47 3.75 -13.69
CA ALA A 81 14.98 2.94 -12.59
C ALA A 81 14.22 3.24 -11.29
N GLY A 82 13.81 2.19 -10.58
CA GLY A 82 13.10 2.33 -9.31
C GLY A 82 11.61 2.71 -9.41
N ILE A 83 11.05 2.91 -10.61
CA ILE A 83 9.61 3.15 -10.75
C ILE A 83 8.86 1.83 -10.98
N LYS A 84 7.84 1.61 -10.17
CA LYS A 84 6.88 0.50 -10.31
C LYS A 84 5.49 1.07 -10.56
N GLU A 85 4.72 0.39 -11.40
CA GLU A 85 3.39 0.84 -11.76
C GLU A 85 2.38 -0.31 -11.81
N VAL A 86 1.11 0.04 -11.60
CA VAL A 86 -0.03 -0.80 -11.92
C VAL A 86 -1.25 0.07 -12.22
N ALA A 87 -2.04 -0.33 -13.21
CA ALA A 87 -3.25 0.36 -13.61
C ALA A 87 -4.50 -0.51 -13.46
N PHE A 88 -5.62 0.15 -13.17
CA PHE A 88 -6.93 -0.46 -12.98
C PHE A 88 -8.00 0.30 -13.76
N MET A 89 -9.02 -0.43 -14.18
CA MET A 89 -10.33 0.13 -14.53
C MET A 89 -11.28 -0.18 -13.38
N THR A 90 -11.90 0.86 -12.81
CA THR A 90 -12.93 0.71 -11.79
C THR A 90 -14.28 0.35 -12.41
N ALA A 91 -15.22 -0.13 -11.60
CA ALA A 91 -16.56 -0.50 -12.06
C ALA A 91 -17.36 0.67 -12.67
N ASP A 92 -17.03 1.91 -12.31
CA ASP A 92 -17.63 3.13 -12.88
C ASP A 92 -16.91 3.65 -14.13
N GLY A 93 -15.89 2.94 -14.63
CA GLY A 93 -15.14 3.29 -15.83
C GLY A 93 -13.99 4.29 -15.59
N THR A 94 -13.68 4.62 -14.33
CA THR A 94 -12.52 5.45 -13.99
C THR A 94 -11.22 4.66 -14.14
N ARG A 95 -10.17 5.30 -14.66
CA ARG A 95 -8.83 4.74 -14.72
C ARG A 95 -8.02 5.19 -13.52
N VAL A 96 -7.43 4.24 -12.80
CA VAL A 96 -6.58 4.51 -11.65
C VAL A 96 -5.19 3.95 -11.95
N VAL A 97 -4.15 4.76 -11.75
CA VAL A 97 -2.76 4.34 -11.86
C VAL A 97 -2.08 4.59 -10.52
N VAL A 98 -1.43 3.56 -9.99
CA VAL A 98 -0.60 3.66 -8.78
C VAL A 98 0.86 3.57 -9.19
N LEU A 99 1.65 4.54 -8.75
CA LEU A 99 3.08 4.64 -9.01
C LEU A 99 3.85 4.61 -7.68
N GLU A 100 4.88 3.76 -7.61
CA GLU A 100 5.82 3.72 -6.50
C GLU A 100 7.21 4.07 -7.03
N ASN A 101 7.86 5.06 -6.40
CA ASN A 101 9.27 5.35 -6.62
C ASN A 101 10.08 4.76 -5.46
N THR A 102 10.91 3.76 -5.75
CA THR A 102 11.81 3.09 -4.80
C THR A 102 13.26 3.59 -4.91
N ASP A 103 13.53 4.60 -5.72
CA ASP A 103 14.84 5.23 -5.76
C ASP A 103 15.13 5.96 -4.44
N SER A 104 16.40 5.95 -4.05
CA SER A 104 16.92 6.68 -2.90
C SER A 104 17.30 8.12 -3.25
N VAL A 105 17.47 8.44 -4.54
CA VAL A 105 17.76 9.79 -5.00
C VAL A 105 16.52 10.67 -4.82
N ARG A 106 16.69 11.71 -4.02
CA ARG A 106 15.67 12.73 -3.75
C ARG A 106 16.22 14.07 -4.19
N ASP A 107 16.16 14.35 -5.48
CA ASP A 107 16.48 15.66 -6.01
C ASP A 107 15.19 16.49 -6.09
N PHE A 108 15.12 17.52 -5.25
CA PHE A 108 14.01 18.48 -5.22
C PHE A 108 14.46 19.87 -5.68
N SER A 109 15.63 19.97 -6.32
CA SER A 109 16.05 21.23 -6.91
C SER A 109 15.26 21.51 -8.19
N ASN A 110 14.55 22.65 -8.19
CA ASN A 110 13.86 23.19 -9.36
C ASN A 110 14.82 24.00 -10.24
#